data_AF-A0A382C189-F1
#
_entry.id   AF-A0A382C189-F1
#
_cell.length_a   1.000
_cell.length_b   1.000
_cell.length_c   1.000
_cell.angle_alpha   90.00
_cell.angle_beta   90.00
_cell.angle_gamma   90.00
#
_symmetry.space_group_name_H-M   'P 1'
#
loop_
_entity.id
_entity.type
_entity.pdbx_description
1 polymer ?
#
loop_
_entity_poly.entity_id
_entity_poly.type
_entity_poly.pdbx_seq_one_letter_code
_entity_poly.pdbx_strand_id
1 'polypeptide(L)'
;MLSESSYVDLITRFSLASIGVWWFGWALWTFKVLPEPPTINRYPQTLKLTAAQITKFGFTEIANTLRDITRFREILIYLVAYLLFNDGLQTVMGLAGAFAADTLHIPLAFNMATILIIQFVAAGGAMLFSVLARHTTTKNALYVSLIGWVFIVLFGIALVPLSPDDTQNYDYRLEYVEARGNYIVTSAPDLTDSRTDQAWSAKTGNIEKGSILSKKDSARLLTTLEYEQESRYSAVAINGPIGGRQSIGISHPSLLGEGPIDWWPSLIRSKVWAPLSLGIGYQWLLLGLFVGMVMGGSQALARSLFTKISPETRSGEFFSFFGFMSRASSVFGPLLYVFVTGVLDTRSAILSILVIIIAGTLVLRWVNVESGIKTAIAEDIRVRKLEN
;
A
#
# COMPACT_ATOMS: atom_id res chain seq x y z
N MET A 1 19.98 -21.51 -27.71
CA MET A 1 19.57 -20.13 -27.40
C MET A 1 18.26 -20.21 -26.64
N LEU A 2 18.26 -19.89 -25.35
CA LEU A 2 17.03 -19.82 -24.59
C LEU A 2 16.19 -18.67 -25.16
N SER A 3 14.89 -18.88 -25.38
CA SER A 3 13.92 -17.81 -25.66
C SER A 3 14.12 -16.67 -24.65
N GLU A 4 13.99 -15.40 -25.06
CA GLU A 4 14.10 -14.25 -24.14
C GLU A 4 13.23 -14.42 -22.89
N SER A 5 12.05 -15.04 -23.03
CA SER A 5 11.17 -15.38 -21.90
C SER A 5 11.81 -16.32 -20.87
N SER A 6 12.59 -17.30 -21.33
CA SER A 6 13.28 -18.26 -20.46
C SER A 6 14.48 -17.62 -19.74
N TYR A 7 15.08 -16.58 -20.32
CA TYR A 7 16.16 -15.84 -19.66
C TYR A 7 15.61 -14.94 -18.55
N VAL A 8 14.50 -14.22 -18.81
CA VAL A 8 13.80 -13.42 -17.81
C VAL A 8 13.32 -14.29 -16.64
N ASP A 9 12.72 -15.44 -16.91
CA ASP A 9 12.22 -16.36 -15.87
C ASP A 9 13.36 -16.97 -15.03
N LEU A 10 14.54 -17.16 -15.63
CA LEU A 10 15.72 -17.61 -14.89
C LEU A 10 16.25 -16.50 -13.97
N ILE A 11 16.30 -15.25 -14.44
CA ILE A 11 16.74 -14.10 -13.65
C ILE A 11 15.81 -13.86 -12.44
N THR A 12 14.49 -13.94 -12.64
CA THR A 12 13.52 -13.76 -11.55
C THR A 12 13.70 -14.85 -10.49
N ARG A 13 13.91 -16.11 -10.87
CA ARG A 13 14.20 -17.21 -9.93
C ARG A 13 15.50 -17.01 -9.17
N PHE A 14 16.58 -16.58 -9.83
CA PHE A 14 17.84 -16.25 -9.14
C PHE A 14 17.68 -15.07 -8.18
N SER A 15 16.88 -14.07 -8.54
CA SER A 15 16.55 -12.95 -7.67
C SER A 15 15.77 -13.39 -6.43
N LEU A 16 14.81 -14.32 -6.57
CA LEU A 16 14.12 -14.93 -5.44
C LEU A 16 15.06 -15.77 -4.56
N ALA A 17 15.97 -16.54 -5.18
CA ALA A 17 16.95 -17.33 -4.45
C ALA A 17 17.93 -16.46 -3.64
N SER A 18 18.39 -15.34 -4.19
CA SER A 18 19.31 -14.43 -3.50
C SER A 18 18.68 -13.80 -2.25
N ILE A 19 17.39 -13.46 -2.32
CA ILE A 19 16.61 -13.00 -1.14
C ILE A 19 16.58 -14.08 -0.06
N GLY A 20 16.36 -15.34 -0.44
CA GLY A 20 16.38 -16.47 0.48
C GLY A 20 17.75 -16.65 1.15
N VAL A 21 18.84 -16.59 0.37
CA VAL A 21 20.21 -16.66 0.88
C VAL A 21 20.51 -15.52 1.84
N TRP A 22 20.08 -14.30 1.53
CA TRP A 22 20.26 -13.13 2.39
C TRP A 22 19.59 -13.34 3.76
N TRP A 23 18.31 -13.67 3.79
CA TRP A 23 17.58 -13.87 5.04
C TRP A 23 18.08 -15.08 5.82
N PHE A 24 18.43 -16.17 5.13
CA PHE A 24 18.99 -17.37 5.77
C PHE A 24 20.35 -17.09 6.42
N GLY A 25 21.24 -16.38 5.71
CA GLY A 25 22.55 -16.00 6.24
C GLY A 25 22.45 -15.15 7.50
N TRP A 26 21.59 -14.12 7.49
CA TRP A 26 21.38 -13.27 8.66
C TRP A 26 20.67 -13.98 9.82
N ALA A 27 19.77 -14.92 9.53
CA ALA A 27 19.15 -15.76 10.56
C ALA A 27 20.19 -16.64 11.28
N LEU A 28 21.07 -17.33 10.53
CA LEU A 28 22.14 -18.14 11.10
C LEU A 28 23.11 -17.30 11.95
N TRP A 29 23.44 -16.10 11.48
CA TRP A 29 24.26 -15.17 12.25
C TRP A 29 23.59 -14.80 13.58
N THR A 30 22.30 -14.50 13.55
CA THR A 30 21.53 -14.14 14.75
C THR A 30 21.52 -15.28 15.76
N PHE A 31 21.28 -16.52 15.33
CA PHE A 31 21.29 -17.68 16.24
C PHE A 31 22.66 -17.97 16.84
N LYS A 32 23.74 -17.66 16.12
CA LYS A 32 25.11 -17.88 16.61
C LYS A 32 25.57 -16.80 17.58
N VAL A 33 25.15 -15.55 17.38
CA VAL A 33 25.72 -14.38 18.06
C VAL A 33 24.84 -13.86 19.19
N LEU A 34 23.52 -14.03 19.11
CA LEU A 34 22.61 -13.47 20.10
C LEU A 34 22.65 -14.32 21.39
N PRO A 35 23.14 -13.79 22.53
CA PRO A 35 23.12 -14.52 23.79
C PRO A 35 21.67 -14.69 24.27
N GLU A 36 21.32 -15.90 24.70
CA GLU A 36 19.99 -16.17 25.25
C GLU A 36 19.85 -15.51 26.63
N PRO A 37 18.78 -14.74 26.87
CA PRO A 37 18.51 -14.21 28.21
C PRO A 37 18.24 -15.37 29.18
N PRO A 38 18.59 -15.21 30.48
CA PRO A 38 18.34 -16.24 31.48
C PRO A 38 16.85 -16.62 31.49
N THR A 39 16.56 -17.92 31.36
CA THR A 39 15.18 -18.40 31.33
C THR A 39 14.51 -18.15 32.68
N ILE A 40 13.43 -17.36 32.68
CA ILE A 40 12.54 -17.27 33.84
C ILE A 40 11.82 -18.63 33.90
N ASN A 41 12.37 -19.56 34.67
CA ASN A 41 11.84 -20.92 34.81
C ASN A 41 10.56 -20.88 35.63
N ARG A 42 9.44 -20.57 34.98
CA ARG A 42 8.10 -20.65 35.56
C ARG A 42 7.68 -22.08 35.94
N TYR A 43 8.40 -23.08 35.41
CA TYR A 43 8.16 -24.50 35.65
C TYR A 43 9.44 -25.22 36.10
N PRO A 44 9.33 -26.23 36.99
CA PRO A 44 10.48 -27.00 37.43
C PRO A 44 11.15 -27.72 36.25
N GLN A 45 12.48 -27.65 36.16
CA GLN A 45 13.32 -28.29 35.13
C GLN A 45 13.17 -29.82 35.03
N THR A 46 12.41 -30.44 35.94
CA THR A 46 12.19 -31.90 36.02
C THR A 46 11.06 -32.41 35.12
N LEU A 47 10.28 -31.54 34.48
CA LEU A 47 9.23 -31.93 33.54
C LEU A 47 9.85 -32.30 32.17
N LYS A 48 10.05 -33.59 31.92
CA LYS A 48 10.28 -34.12 30.57
C LYS A 48 8.99 -33.97 29.75
N LEU A 49 8.79 -32.78 29.18
CA LEU A 49 7.64 -32.49 28.34
C LEU A 49 7.80 -33.17 26.97
N THR A 50 6.79 -33.96 26.58
CA THR A 50 6.70 -34.51 25.22
C THR A 50 6.38 -33.39 24.24
N ALA A 51 6.86 -33.44 22.98
CA ALA A 51 6.60 -32.39 21.98
C ALA A 51 5.10 -32.03 21.84
N ALA A 52 4.20 -33.01 21.90
CA ALA A 52 2.75 -32.79 21.89
C ALA A 52 2.24 -32.02 23.13
N GLN A 53 2.87 -32.23 24.29
CA GLN A 53 2.55 -31.51 25.52
C GLN A 53 3.03 -30.06 25.44
N ILE A 54 4.25 -29.81 24.94
CA ILE A 54 4.78 -28.44 24.75
C ILE A 54 3.86 -27.63 23.84
N THR A 55 3.43 -28.20 22.72
CA THR A 55 2.49 -27.54 21.80
C THR A 55 1.15 -27.27 22.48
N LYS A 56 0.57 -28.26 23.18
CA LYS A 56 -0.69 -28.08 23.92
C LYS A 56 -0.56 -27.00 25.00
N PHE A 57 0.57 -26.94 25.70
CA PHE A 57 0.84 -25.93 26.72
C PHE A 57 0.92 -24.54 26.09
N GLY A 58 1.65 -24.35 24.99
CA GLY A 58 1.72 -23.06 24.28
C GLY A 58 0.34 -22.56 23.83
N PHE A 59 -0.51 -23.43 23.26
CA PHE A 59 -1.88 -23.05 22.89
C PHE A 59 -2.76 -22.76 24.11
N THR A 60 -2.60 -23.51 25.20
CA THR A 60 -3.37 -23.27 26.45
C THR A 60 -2.98 -21.95 27.10
N GLU A 61 -1.69 -21.60 27.06
CA GLU A 61 -1.17 -20.35 27.61
C GLU A 61 -1.68 -19.15 26.80
N ILE A 62 -1.65 -19.20 25.46
CA ILE A 62 -2.27 -18.19 24.59
C ILE A 62 -3.77 -18.04 24.89
N ALA A 63 -4.49 -19.16 25.07
CA ALA A 63 -5.92 -19.13 25.39
C ALA A 63 -6.20 -18.51 26.77
N ASN A 64 -5.35 -18.78 27.75
CA ASN A 64 -5.43 -18.16 29.08
C ASN A 64 -5.11 -16.66 28.99
N THR A 65 -4.09 -16.25 28.23
CA THR A 65 -3.79 -14.83 27.98
C THR A 65 -4.97 -14.13 27.31
N LEU A 66 -5.63 -14.76 26.31
CA LEU A 66 -6.83 -14.22 25.67
C LEU A 66 -8.00 -14.04 26.63
N ARG A 67 -8.11 -14.91 27.64
CA ARG A 67 -9.12 -14.77 28.69
C ARG A 67 -8.76 -13.62 29.64
N ASP A 68 -7.49 -13.53 30.02
CA ASP A 68 -6.95 -12.56 30.96
C ASP A 68 -6.73 -11.16 30.36
N ILE A 69 -6.67 -11.03 29.03
CA ILE A 69 -6.47 -9.72 28.36
C ILE A 69 -7.63 -8.76 28.65
N THR A 70 -8.81 -9.29 28.97
CA THR A 70 -9.96 -8.52 29.45
C THR A 70 -9.68 -7.75 30.74
N ARG A 71 -8.70 -8.19 31.54
CA ARG A 71 -8.18 -7.50 32.73
C ARG A 71 -7.31 -6.30 32.37
N PHE A 72 -6.69 -6.30 31.19
CA PHE A 72 -5.88 -5.22 30.64
C PHE A 72 -6.71 -4.37 29.66
N ARG A 73 -7.70 -3.66 30.20
CA ARG A 73 -8.65 -2.87 29.41
C ARG A 73 -7.96 -1.91 28.43
N GLU A 74 -6.87 -1.28 28.85
CA GLU A 74 -6.11 -0.32 28.04
C GLU A 74 -5.41 -0.98 26.86
N ILE A 75 -4.87 -2.19 27.05
CA ILE A 75 -4.26 -2.99 25.98
C ILE A 75 -5.33 -3.41 24.97
N LEU A 76 -6.50 -3.84 25.44
CA LEU A 76 -7.61 -4.20 24.56
C LEU A 76 -8.09 -3.02 23.70
N ILE A 77 -8.35 -1.86 24.31
CA ILE A 77 -8.76 -0.66 23.58
C ILE A 77 -7.67 -0.28 22.56
N TYR A 78 -6.40 -0.38 22.95
CA TYR A 78 -5.28 -0.13 22.05
C TYR A 78 -5.26 -1.11 20.87
N LEU A 79 -5.50 -2.41 21.10
CA LEU A 79 -5.50 -3.41 20.05
C LEU A 79 -6.68 -3.27 19.09
N VAL A 80 -7.85 -2.84 19.58
CA VAL A 80 -8.99 -2.49 18.72
C VAL A 80 -8.66 -1.26 17.88
N ALA A 81 -8.09 -0.21 18.48
CA ALA A 81 -7.63 0.97 17.74
C ALA A 81 -6.59 0.57 16.67
N TYR A 82 -5.58 -0.22 17.08
CA TYR A 82 -4.52 -0.73 16.22
C TYR A 82 -5.06 -1.57 15.09
N LEU A 83 -5.99 -2.49 15.34
CA LEU A 83 -6.62 -3.28 14.28
C LEU A 83 -7.23 -2.36 13.21
N LEU A 84 -8.03 -1.37 13.62
CA LEU A 84 -8.72 -0.49 12.69
C LEU A 84 -7.74 0.36 11.87
N PHE A 85 -6.87 1.14 12.52
CA PHE A 85 -5.98 2.00 11.74
C PHE A 85 -4.94 1.18 10.97
N ASN A 86 -4.38 0.10 11.54
CA ASN A 86 -3.36 -0.71 10.85
C ASN A 86 -3.95 -1.42 9.63
N ASP A 87 -5.19 -1.91 9.71
CA ASP A 87 -5.90 -2.44 8.55
C ASP A 87 -6.01 -1.40 7.43
N GLY A 88 -6.49 -0.20 7.75
CA GLY A 88 -6.64 0.85 6.75
C GLY A 88 -5.30 1.27 6.13
N LEU A 89 -4.24 1.40 6.94
CA LEU A 89 -2.90 1.72 6.44
C LEU A 89 -2.36 0.64 5.51
N GLN A 90 -2.45 -0.64 5.90
CA GLN A 90 -1.94 -1.75 5.10
C GLN A 90 -2.74 -1.95 3.82
N THR A 91 -4.05 -1.69 3.87
CA THR A 91 -4.92 -1.77 2.68
C THR A 91 -4.55 -0.69 1.68
N VAL A 92 -4.38 0.56 2.11
CA VAL A 92 -3.94 1.65 1.22
C VAL A 92 -2.58 1.33 0.62
N MET A 93 -1.62 0.86 1.41
CA MET A 93 -0.29 0.48 0.91
C MET A 93 -0.34 -0.68 -0.09
N GLY A 94 -1.12 -1.72 0.20
CA GLY A 94 -1.22 -2.90 -0.64
C GLY A 94 -1.92 -2.62 -1.97
N LEU A 95 -2.89 -1.70 -1.98
CA LEU A 95 -3.65 -1.34 -3.19
C LEU A 95 -3.03 -0.19 -3.97
N ALA A 96 -2.16 0.62 -3.36
CA ALA A 96 -1.52 1.77 -4.01
C ALA A 96 -0.81 1.39 -5.32
N GLY A 97 -0.10 0.25 -5.34
CA GLY A 97 0.61 -0.22 -6.53
C GLY A 97 -0.31 -0.50 -7.71
N ALA A 98 -1.42 -1.22 -7.45
CA ALA A 98 -2.43 -1.52 -8.45
C ALA A 98 -3.19 -0.26 -8.88
N PHE A 99 -3.55 0.61 -7.94
CA PHE A 99 -4.19 1.89 -8.24
C PHE A 99 -3.33 2.78 -9.17
N ALA A 100 -2.01 2.81 -8.96
CA ALA A 100 -1.10 3.56 -9.83
C ALA A 100 -1.08 3.02 -11.27
N ALA A 101 -1.02 1.71 -11.44
CA ALA A 101 -0.99 1.09 -12.77
C ALA A 101 -2.36 1.12 -13.45
N ASP A 102 -3.41 0.66 -12.74
CA ASP A 102 -4.75 0.43 -13.30
C ASP A 102 -5.62 1.68 -13.34
N THR A 103 -5.45 2.62 -12.41
CA THR A 103 -6.27 3.84 -12.39
C THR A 103 -5.52 5.04 -12.93
N LEU A 104 -4.22 5.16 -12.68
CA LEU A 104 -3.45 6.35 -13.07
C LEU A 104 -2.59 6.16 -14.33
N HIS A 105 -2.52 4.94 -14.88
CA HIS A 105 -1.63 4.57 -15.99
C HIS A 105 -0.16 4.93 -15.75
N ILE A 106 0.29 4.84 -14.50
CA ILE A 106 1.70 5.04 -14.19
C ILE A 106 2.52 3.87 -14.75
N PRO A 107 3.56 4.13 -15.57
CA PRO A 107 4.42 3.07 -16.11
C PRO A 107 5.03 2.21 -15.00
N LEU A 108 5.10 0.89 -15.22
CA LEU A 108 5.56 -0.09 -14.22
C LEU A 108 6.94 0.27 -13.64
N ALA A 109 7.90 0.60 -14.50
CA ALA A 109 9.25 0.97 -14.07
C ALA A 109 9.26 2.20 -13.14
N PHE A 110 8.44 3.20 -13.44
CA PHE A 110 8.32 4.41 -12.62
C PHE A 110 7.61 4.13 -11.29
N ASN A 111 6.58 3.29 -11.31
CA ASN A 111 5.88 2.85 -10.10
C ASN A 111 6.84 2.12 -9.14
N MET A 112 7.61 1.16 -9.65
CA MET A 112 8.61 0.42 -8.89
C MET A 112 9.69 1.35 -8.31
N ALA A 113 10.22 2.27 -9.12
CA ALA A 113 11.19 3.26 -8.65
C ALA A 113 10.63 4.13 -7.51
N THR A 114 9.36 4.55 -7.64
CA THR A 114 8.68 5.33 -6.60
C THR A 114 8.55 4.53 -5.31
N ILE A 115 8.09 3.28 -5.36
CA ILE A 115 7.97 2.41 -4.17
C ILE A 115 9.33 2.22 -3.48
N LEU A 116 10.42 2.11 -4.24
CA LEU A 116 11.76 2.02 -3.68
C LEU A 116 12.18 3.31 -2.97
N ILE A 117 11.91 4.48 -3.57
CA ILE A 117 12.18 5.79 -2.95
C ILE A 117 11.41 5.94 -1.62
N ILE A 118 10.16 5.48 -1.57
CA ILE A 118 9.33 5.50 -0.36
C ILE A 118 10.06 4.84 0.82
N GLN A 119 10.80 3.75 0.61
CA GLN A 119 11.49 3.05 1.69
C GLN A 119 12.63 3.86 2.31
N PHE A 120 13.42 4.57 1.49
CA PHE A 120 14.47 5.44 1.99
C PHE A 120 13.90 6.66 2.73
N VAL A 121 12.84 7.25 2.19
CA VAL A 121 12.14 8.35 2.84
C VAL A 121 11.50 7.88 4.14
N ALA A 122 11.00 6.65 4.21
CA ALA A 122 10.43 6.06 5.42
C ALA A 122 11.45 5.85 6.54
N ALA A 123 12.70 5.52 6.21
CA ALA A 123 13.76 5.50 7.21
C ALA A 123 13.96 6.90 7.84
N GLY A 124 14.02 7.95 7.01
CA GLY A 124 14.09 9.34 7.50
C GLY A 124 12.84 9.76 8.30
N GLY A 125 11.66 9.37 7.84
CA GLY A 125 10.39 9.58 8.52
C GLY A 125 10.33 8.92 9.89
N ALA A 126 10.79 7.68 10.01
CA ALA A 126 10.87 6.97 11.29
C ALA A 126 11.77 7.71 12.30
N MET A 127 12.90 8.25 11.83
CA MET A 127 13.79 9.06 12.68
C MET A 127 13.12 10.37 13.11
N LEU A 128 12.44 11.08 12.19
CA LEU A 128 11.70 12.30 12.48
C LEU A 128 10.63 12.08 13.55
N PHE A 129 9.82 11.04 13.41
CA PHE A 129 8.78 10.71 14.37
C PHE A 129 9.33 10.18 15.71
N SER A 130 10.51 9.55 15.69
CA SER A 130 11.23 9.20 16.93
C SER A 130 11.66 10.44 17.71
N VAL A 131 12.17 11.49 17.02
CA VAL A 131 12.47 12.79 17.64
C VAL A 131 11.19 13.43 18.18
N LEU A 132 10.12 13.45 17.39
CA LEU A 132 8.83 14.02 17.82
C LEU A 132 8.28 13.34 19.09
N ALA A 133 8.43 12.01 19.18
CA ALA A 133 8.01 11.25 20.35
C ALA A 133 8.85 11.52 21.60
N ARG A 134 10.12 11.90 21.45
CA ARG A 134 10.98 12.33 22.57
C ARG A 134 10.57 13.68 23.14
N HIS A 135 10.14 14.61 22.29
CA HIS A 135 9.72 15.95 22.72
C HIS A 135 8.28 16.03 23.22
N THR A 136 7.40 15.14 22.74
CA THR A 136 5.99 15.12 23.12
C THR A 136 5.70 13.88 23.98
N THR A 137 4.93 12.93 23.45
CA THR A 137 4.75 11.59 24.00
C THR A 137 4.59 10.63 22.84
N THR A 138 4.87 9.34 23.04
CA THR A 138 4.68 8.33 21.99
C THR A 138 3.24 8.29 21.47
N LYS A 139 2.25 8.48 22.36
CA LYS A 139 0.84 8.56 21.99
C LYS A 139 0.56 9.79 21.12
N ASN A 140 1.02 10.98 21.50
CA ASN A 140 0.77 12.20 20.72
C ASN A 140 1.49 12.18 19.37
N ALA A 141 2.73 11.67 19.32
CA ALA A 141 3.43 11.49 18.05
C ALA A 141 2.69 10.51 17.13
N LEU A 142 2.12 9.43 17.68
CA LEU A 142 1.29 8.48 16.93
C LEU A 142 0.04 9.17 16.36
N TYR A 143 -0.64 10.02 17.15
CA TYR A 143 -1.75 10.84 16.64
C TYR A 143 -1.37 11.71 15.46
N VAL A 144 -0.25 12.44 15.57
CA VAL A 144 0.21 13.31 14.49
C VAL A 144 0.46 12.50 13.22
N SER A 145 1.06 11.31 13.35
CA SER A 145 1.25 10.42 12.20
C SER A 145 -0.07 9.93 11.60
N LEU A 146 -1.06 9.57 12.42
CA LEU A 146 -2.37 9.10 11.94
C LEU A 146 -3.17 10.21 11.25
N ILE A 147 -3.08 11.44 11.76
CA ILE A 147 -3.63 12.62 11.08
C ILE A 147 -2.90 12.85 9.75
N GLY A 148 -1.57 12.70 9.72
CA GLY A 148 -0.79 12.71 8.48
C GLY A 148 -1.30 11.69 7.46
N TRP A 149 -1.65 10.48 7.91
CA TRP A 149 -2.27 9.46 7.07
C TRP A 149 -3.64 9.87 6.52
N VAL A 150 -4.46 10.57 7.31
CA VAL A 150 -5.74 11.12 6.80
C VAL A 150 -5.49 12.08 5.64
N PHE A 151 -4.51 12.98 5.77
CA PHE A 151 -4.12 13.89 4.68
C PHE A 151 -3.58 13.14 3.46
N ILE A 152 -2.74 12.13 3.67
CA ILE A 152 -2.18 11.30 2.60
C ILE A 152 -3.27 10.59 1.80
N VAL A 153 -4.27 10.01 2.47
CA VAL A 153 -5.36 9.32 1.79
C VAL A 153 -6.25 10.30 1.02
N LEU A 154 -6.57 11.46 1.62
CA LEU A 154 -7.28 12.53 0.90
C LEU A 154 -6.51 13.05 -0.32
N PHE A 155 -5.20 13.15 -0.21
CA PHE A 155 -4.32 13.52 -1.31
C PHE A 155 -4.29 12.43 -2.39
N GLY A 156 -4.25 11.16 -1.99
CA GLY A 156 -4.34 10.02 -2.91
C GLY A 156 -5.63 10.02 -3.72
N ILE A 157 -6.78 10.31 -3.08
CA ILE A 157 -8.07 10.48 -3.77
C ILE A 157 -8.01 11.63 -4.78
N ALA A 158 -7.26 12.70 -4.48
CA ALA A 158 -7.12 13.87 -5.35
C ALA A 158 -6.20 13.65 -6.58
N LEU A 159 -5.56 12.48 -6.72
CA LEU A 159 -4.72 12.17 -7.87
C LEU A 159 -5.59 12.02 -9.14
N VAL A 160 -5.34 12.86 -10.12
CA VAL A 160 -6.06 12.86 -11.40
C VAL A 160 -5.08 13.27 -12.50
N PRO A 161 -4.90 12.44 -13.54
CA PRO A 161 -4.18 12.85 -14.73
C PRO A 161 -4.81 14.12 -15.32
N LEU A 162 -3.98 15.08 -15.69
CA LEU A 162 -4.44 16.21 -16.49
C LEU A 162 -4.90 15.68 -17.85
N SER A 163 -5.98 16.24 -18.38
CA SER A 163 -6.38 15.93 -19.76
C SER A 163 -5.23 16.28 -20.70
N PRO A 164 -4.91 15.42 -21.67
CA PRO A 164 -3.83 15.68 -22.60
C PRO A 164 -4.20 16.88 -23.48
N ASP A 165 -3.65 18.05 -23.18
CA ASP A 165 -3.81 19.27 -23.98
C ASP A 165 -2.75 19.39 -25.09
N ASP A 166 -1.66 18.61 -25.02
CA ASP A 166 -0.59 18.54 -26.02
C ASP A 166 -0.49 17.13 -26.64
N THR A 167 -0.09 17.07 -27.91
CA THR A 167 0.13 15.86 -28.71
C THR A 167 1.16 14.88 -28.13
N GLN A 168 1.88 15.27 -27.08
CA GLN A 168 2.86 14.42 -26.40
C GLN A 168 2.27 13.54 -25.29
N ASN A 169 1.12 13.92 -24.71
CA ASN A 169 0.60 13.29 -23.49
C ASN A 169 -0.49 12.24 -23.74
N TYR A 170 -0.61 11.76 -24.98
CA TYR A 170 -1.52 10.68 -25.36
C TYR A 170 -0.85 9.31 -25.24
N ASP A 171 -1.61 8.28 -24.84
CA ASP A 171 -1.08 6.93 -24.65
C ASP A 171 -0.58 6.35 -25.98
N TYR A 172 -1.42 6.42 -27.01
CA TYR A 172 -1.08 6.04 -28.38
C TYR A 172 -0.76 7.27 -29.22
N ARG A 173 0.47 7.32 -29.76
CA ARG A 173 0.89 8.37 -30.68
C ARG A 173 1.15 7.78 -32.05
N LEU A 174 0.37 8.21 -33.03
CA LEU A 174 0.43 7.73 -34.40
C LEU A 174 1.04 8.81 -35.28
N GLU A 175 2.25 8.59 -35.79
CA GLU A 175 2.92 9.56 -36.66
C GLU A 175 2.90 9.09 -38.11
N TYR A 176 2.38 9.93 -39.00
CA TYR A 176 2.29 9.60 -40.42
C TYR A 176 3.66 9.69 -41.11
N VAL A 177 4.04 8.63 -41.81
CA VAL A 177 5.24 8.61 -42.65
C VAL A 177 4.84 8.71 -44.12
N GLU A 178 4.99 9.89 -44.71
CA GLU A 178 4.63 10.19 -46.10
C GLU A 178 5.28 9.21 -47.09
N ALA A 179 6.55 8.85 -46.87
CA ALA A 179 7.29 7.94 -47.73
C ALA A 179 6.71 6.51 -47.80
N ARG A 180 5.94 6.09 -46.78
CA ARG A 180 5.40 4.71 -46.69
C ARG A 180 3.87 4.67 -46.76
N GLY A 181 3.20 5.82 -46.72
CA GLY A 181 1.74 5.91 -46.71
C GLY A 181 1.07 5.37 -45.45
N ASN A 182 1.83 5.06 -44.39
CA ASN A 182 1.38 4.39 -43.17
C ASN A 182 1.69 5.22 -41.91
N TYR A 183 1.03 4.90 -40.80
CA TYR A 183 1.31 5.48 -39.49
C TYR A 183 2.28 4.58 -38.71
N ILE A 184 3.27 5.19 -38.06
CA ILE A 184 4.14 4.51 -37.10
C ILE A 184 3.68 4.88 -35.70
N VAL A 185 3.54 3.86 -34.84
CA VAL A 185 3.22 4.05 -33.43
C VAL A 185 4.48 4.48 -32.68
N THR A 186 4.57 5.76 -32.33
CA THR A 186 5.74 6.32 -31.63
C THR A 186 5.66 6.17 -30.11
N SER A 187 4.43 6.06 -29.58
CA SER A 187 4.13 5.73 -28.19
C SER A 187 2.95 4.78 -28.13
N ALA A 188 3.02 3.81 -27.22
CA ALA A 188 1.93 2.90 -26.88
C ALA A 188 2.04 2.59 -25.37
N PRO A 189 0.92 2.35 -24.67
CA PRO A 189 0.92 1.90 -23.29
C PRO A 189 1.44 0.46 -23.19
N ASP A 190 2.14 0.16 -22.08
CA ASP A 190 2.50 -1.21 -21.72
C ASP A 190 1.25 -1.92 -21.19
N LEU A 191 0.63 -2.76 -22.02
CA LEU A 191 -0.54 -3.54 -21.63
C LEU A 191 -0.13 -4.63 -20.62
N THR A 192 -0.89 -4.74 -19.53
CA THR A 192 -0.65 -5.74 -18.48
C THR A 192 -1.49 -7.01 -18.70
N ASP A 193 -1.30 -8.02 -17.86
CA ASP A 193 -2.16 -9.22 -17.82
C ASP A 193 -3.54 -8.97 -17.17
N SER A 194 -3.92 -7.70 -16.97
CA SER A 194 -5.24 -7.34 -16.48
C SER A 194 -6.33 -7.74 -17.47
N ARG A 195 -7.51 -8.13 -16.95
CA ARG A 195 -8.68 -8.49 -17.76
C ARG A 195 -9.08 -7.39 -18.73
N THR A 196 -8.94 -6.12 -18.33
CA THR A 196 -9.24 -4.95 -19.17
C THR A 196 -8.28 -4.82 -20.33
N ASP A 197 -6.99 -5.01 -20.06
CA ASP A 197 -5.91 -4.82 -21.02
C ASP A 197 -5.89 -5.97 -22.04
N GLN A 198 -6.19 -7.20 -21.60
CA GLN A 198 -6.42 -8.34 -22.47
C GLN A 198 -7.64 -8.15 -23.37
N ALA A 199 -8.76 -7.65 -22.83
CA ALA A 199 -9.95 -7.35 -23.62
C ALA A 199 -9.69 -6.24 -24.66
N TRP A 200 -8.90 -5.23 -24.29
CA TRP A 200 -8.46 -4.17 -25.19
C TRP A 200 -7.56 -4.71 -26.31
N SER A 201 -6.50 -5.46 -25.96
CA SER A 201 -5.58 -6.08 -26.92
C SER A 201 -6.30 -7.00 -27.91
N ALA A 202 -7.28 -7.77 -27.44
CA ALA A 202 -8.12 -8.62 -28.28
C ALA A 202 -8.93 -7.82 -29.33
N LYS A 203 -9.30 -6.57 -29.02
CA LYS A 203 -10.10 -5.70 -29.92
C LYS A 203 -9.25 -4.88 -30.88
N THR A 204 -8.13 -4.34 -30.42
CA THR A 204 -7.27 -3.44 -31.23
C THR A 204 -6.17 -4.17 -31.99
N GLY A 205 -5.90 -5.43 -31.65
CA GLY A 205 -4.63 -6.07 -31.96
C GLY A 205 -3.55 -5.56 -30.99
N ASN A 206 -2.54 -6.38 -30.74
CA ASN A 206 -1.44 -6.05 -29.84
C ASN A 206 -0.57 -4.93 -30.46
N ILE A 207 -0.98 -3.67 -30.27
CA ILE A 207 -0.31 -2.50 -30.84
C ILE A 207 0.79 -2.06 -29.87
N GLU A 208 2.04 -2.32 -30.26
CA GLU A 208 3.23 -1.95 -29.50
C GLU A 208 3.95 -0.75 -30.14
N LYS A 209 4.83 -0.10 -29.38
CA LYS A 209 5.72 0.95 -29.90
C LYS A 209 6.55 0.42 -31.08
N GLY A 210 6.55 1.16 -32.18
CA GLY A 210 7.19 0.78 -33.44
C GLY A 210 6.28 0.02 -34.41
N SER A 211 5.07 -0.34 -34.00
CA SER A 211 4.08 -0.96 -34.89
C SER A 211 3.73 -0.06 -36.07
N ILE A 212 3.52 -0.66 -37.23
CA ILE A 212 3.12 0.05 -38.45
C ILE A 212 1.64 -0.22 -38.68
N LEU A 213 0.84 0.84 -38.69
CA LEU A 213 -0.60 0.79 -38.88
C LEU A 213 -0.99 1.40 -40.23
N SER A 214 -1.92 0.75 -40.92
CA SER A 214 -2.53 1.34 -42.12
C SER A 214 -3.46 2.49 -41.72
N LYS A 215 -3.77 3.40 -42.65
CA LYS A 215 -4.76 4.48 -42.42
C LYS A 215 -6.09 3.94 -41.88
N LYS A 216 -6.54 2.77 -42.36
CA LYS A 216 -7.80 2.15 -41.93
C LYS A 216 -7.71 1.66 -40.50
N ASP A 217 -6.59 1.05 -40.12
CA ASP A 217 -6.38 0.52 -38.77
C ASP A 217 -6.19 1.65 -37.76
N SER A 218 -5.49 2.73 -38.12
CA SER A 218 -5.37 3.94 -37.29
C SER A 218 -6.72 4.63 -37.09
N ALA A 219 -7.54 4.74 -38.14
CA ALA A 219 -8.89 5.29 -38.02
C ALA A 219 -9.80 4.38 -37.18
N ARG A 220 -9.66 3.05 -37.32
CA ARG A 220 -10.37 2.07 -36.50
C ARG A 220 -9.98 2.22 -35.04
N LEU A 221 -8.70 2.33 -34.70
CA LEU A 221 -8.23 2.55 -33.33
C LEU A 221 -8.88 3.79 -32.70
N LEU A 222 -8.82 4.93 -33.39
CA LEU A 222 -9.43 6.19 -32.92
C LEU A 222 -10.94 6.05 -32.71
N THR A 223 -11.63 5.37 -33.63
CA THR A 223 -13.08 5.12 -33.51
C THR A 223 -13.38 4.16 -32.35
N THR A 224 -12.61 3.08 -32.19
CA THR A 224 -12.78 2.14 -31.07
C THR A 224 -12.59 2.85 -29.73
N LEU A 225 -11.61 3.76 -29.62
CA LEU A 225 -11.42 4.56 -28.40
C LEU A 225 -12.66 5.44 -28.10
N GLU A 226 -13.26 6.04 -29.12
CA GLU A 226 -14.39 6.97 -28.97
C GLU A 226 -15.69 6.28 -28.53
N TYR A 227 -15.97 5.07 -29.05
CA TYR A 227 -17.26 4.40 -28.87
C TYR A 227 -17.27 3.25 -27.87
N GLU A 228 -16.10 2.71 -27.50
CA GLU A 228 -16.02 1.60 -26.56
C GLU A 228 -16.14 2.12 -25.12
N GLN A 229 -17.18 1.66 -24.40
CA GLN A 229 -17.47 2.15 -23.04
C GLN A 229 -16.35 1.85 -22.05
N GLU A 230 -15.67 0.71 -22.19
CA GLU A 230 -14.55 0.31 -21.34
C GLU A 230 -13.19 0.89 -21.81
N SER A 231 -13.18 1.75 -22.83
CA SER A 231 -11.93 2.33 -23.30
C SER A 231 -11.36 3.31 -22.28
N ARG A 232 -10.18 2.97 -21.76
CA ARG A 232 -9.43 3.75 -20.76
C ARG A 232 -8.21 4.49 -21.32
N TYR A 233 -7.95 4.37 -22.62
CA TYR A 233 -6.77 4.93 -23.28
C TYR A 233 -7.11 6.15 -24.14
N SER A 234 -6.07 6.85 -24.58
CA SER A 234 -6.15 8.02 -25.44
C SER A 234 -5.23 7.85 -26.66
N ALA A 235 -5.62 8.42 -27.80
CA ALA A 235 -4.78 8.42 -28.99
C ALA A 235 -4.84 9.73 -29.76
N VAL A 236 -3.72 10.05 -30.40
CA VAL A 236 -3.60 11.17 -31.33
C VAL A 236 -2.92 10.73 -32.62
N ALA A 237 -3.48 11.17 -33.75
CA ALA A 237 -2.83 11.07 -35.05
C ALA A 237 -2.12 12.38 -35.39
N ILE A 238 -0.84 12.29 -35.70
CA ILE A 238 0.05 13.40 -36.04
C ILE A 238 0.37 13.31 -37.53
N ASN A 239 0.12 14.41 -38.24
CA ASN A 239 0.29 14.52 -39.70
C ASN A 239 -0.56 13.53 -40.52
N GLY A 240 -0.49 13.67 -41.85
CA GLY A 240 -1.17 12.77 -42.78
C GLY A 240 -2.69 12.93 -42.87
N PRO A 241 -3.38 11.99 -43.56
CA PRO A 241 -4.79 12.13 -43.91
C PRO A 241 -5.80 12.13 -42.74
N ILE A 242 -5.38 11.68 -41.55
CA ILE A 242 -6.18 11.73 -40.32
C ILE A 242 -5.44 12.55 -39.23
N GLY A 243 -4.43 13.32 -39.61
CA GLY A 243 -3.65 14.15 -38.72
C GLY A 243 -4.51 15.19 -38.01
N GLY A 244 -4.24 15.40 -36.72
CA GLY A 244 -5.03 16.27 -35.85
C GLY A 244 -6.24 15.58 -35.21
N ARG A 245 -6.61 14.36 -35.63
CA ARG A 245 -7.68 13.62 -34.97
C ARG A 245 -7.19 13.08 -33.63
N GLN A 246 -7.94 13.39 -32.59
CA GLN A 246 -7.71 12.96 -31.21
C GLN A 246 -8.92 12.15 -30.77
N SER A 247 -8.69 11.10 -29.98
CA SER A 247 -9.75 10.36 -29.31
C SER A 247 -9.33 10.03 -27.89
N ILE A 248 -10.21 10.27 -26.95
CA ILE A 248 -10.03 9.94 -25.54
C ILE A 248 -11.14 8.97 -25.17
N GLY A 249 -10.77 7.82 -24.61
CA GLY A 249 -11.73 6.83 -24.15
C GLY A 249 -12.67 7.38 -23.10
N ILE A 250 -13.92 6.91 -23.11
CA ILE A 250 -14.98 7.37 -22.19
C ILE A 250 -14.60 7.10 -20.72
N SER A 251 -13.88 6.01 -20.47
CA SER A 251 -13.38 5.61 -19.15
C SER A 251 -11.93 6.07 -18.89
N HIS A 252 -11.40 7.01 -19.68
CA HIS A 252 -10.03 7.50 -19.51
C HIS A 252 -9.88 8.23 -18.16
N PRO A 253 -8.83 7.98 -17.37
CA PRO A 253 -8.76 8.49 -15.99
C PRO A 253 -8.55 10.00 -15.86
N SER A 254 -8.24 10.70 -16.95
CA SER A 254 -8.30 12.17 -16.97
C SER A 254 -9.73 12.72 -17.03
N LEU A 255 -10.71 11.89 -17.36
CA LEU A 255 -12.12 12.24 -17.31
C LEU A 255 -12.62 11.88 -15.91
N LEU A 256 -13.02 12.90 -15.15
CA LEU A 256 -13.70 12.69 -13.88
C LEU A 256 -15.18 12.44 -14.19
N GLY A 257 -15.73 11.38 -13.60
CA GLY A 257 -17.12 10.96 -13.83
C GLY A 257 -18.11 11.73 -12.95
N GLU A 258 -19.33 11.20 -12.86
CA GLU A 258 -20.35 11.61 -11.88
C GLU A 258 -20.22 10.80 -10.57
N GLY A 259 -19.00 10.48 -10.15
CA GLY A 259 -18.77 9.82 -8.87
C GLY A 259 -19.21 10.71 -7.70
N PRO A 260 -19.73 10.13 -6.60
CA PRO A 260 -20.27 10.90 -5.45
C PRO A 260 -19.22 11.82 -4.80
N ILE A 261 -17.93 11.57 -5.03
CA ILE A 261 -16.82 12.29 -4.42
C ILE A 261 -15.91 13.01 -5.43
N ASP A 262 -16.28 13.03 -6.71
CA ASP A 262 -15.45 13.62 -7.78
C ASP A 262 -15.30 15.15 -7.69
N TRP A 263 -16.10 15.80 -6.83
CA TRP A 263 -15.95 17.22 -6.46
C TRP A 263 -14.58 17.52 -5.82
N TRP A 264 -14.00 16.57 -5.07
CA TRP A 264 -12.71 16.79 -4.40
C TRP A 264 -11.52 16.72 -5.36
N PRO A 265 -11.36 15.66 -6.17
CA PRO A 265 -10.32 15.61 -7.19
C PRO A 265 -10.42 16.72 -8.23
N SER A 266 -11.63 17.12 -8.63
CA SER A 266 -11.83 18.24 -9.58
C SER A 266 -11.41 19.59 -9.00
N LEU A 267 -11.69 19.84 -7.71
CA LEU A 267 -11.25 21.05 -7.01
C LEU A 267 -9.72 21.13 -6.95
N ILE A 268 -9.05 20.05 -6.54
CA ILE A 268 -7.59 20.04 -6.45
C ILE A 268 -6.96 20.12 -7.84
N ARG A 269 -7.53 19.46 -8.83
CA ARG A 269 -7.07 19.56 -10.22
C ARG A 269 -7.10 21.00 -10.72
N SER A 270 -8.21 21.72 -10.51
CA SER A 270 -8.37 23.09 -11.00
C SER A 270 -7.55 24.11 -10.23
N LYS A 271 -7.37 23.93 -8.91
CA LYS A 271 -6.68 24.90 -8.04
C LYS A 271 -5.19 24.65 -7.86
N VAL A 272 -4.74 23.40 -7.99
CA VAL A 272 -3.37 22.98 -7.66
C VAL A 272 -2.69 22.36 -8.88
N TRP A 273 -3.26 21.30 -9.46
CA TRP A 273 -2.56 20.54 -10.52
C TRP A 273 -2.41 21.30 -11.83
N ALA A 274 -3.50 21.88 -12.34
CA ALA A 274 -3.49 22.60 -13.60
C ALA A 274 -2.65 23.89 -13.54
N PRO A 275 -2.77 24.77 -12.50
CA PRO A 275 -1.96 25.99 -12.43
C PRO A 275 -0.46 25.72 -12.26
N LEU A 276 -0.09 24.61 -11.59
CA LEU A 276 1.31 24.22 -11.40
C LEU A 276 1.84 23.31 -12.51
N SER A 277 1.01 22.97 -13.50
CA SER A 277 1.33 22.03 -14.57
C SER A 277 1.90 20.69 -14.06
N LEU A 278 1.39 20.21 -12.93
CA LEU A 278 1.87 18.98 -12.29
C LEU A 278 1.22 17.76 -12.94
N GLY A 279 1.97 17.11 -13.83
CA GLY A 279 1.57 15.82 -14.43
C GLY A 279 1.46 14.70 -13.40
N ILE A 280 0.78 13.60 -13.78
CA ILE A 280 0.45 12.52 -12.84
C ILE A 280 1.67 11.86 -12.21
N GLY A 281 2.79 11.76 -12.92
CA GLY A 281 4.04 11.23 -12.37
C GLY A 281 4.58 12.05 -11.20
N TYR A 282 4.52 13.38 -11.28
CA TYR A 282 4.93 14.26 -10.18
C TYR A 282 3.95 14.19 -9.00
N GLN A 283 2.64 14.13 -9.28
CA GLN A 283 1.63 13.95 -8.24
C GLN A 283 1.84 12.62 -7.49
N TRP A 284 2.15 11.54 -8.22
CA TRP A 284 2.46 10.22 -7.66
C TRP A 284 3.73 10.23 -6.79
N LEU A 285 4.80 10.87 -7.26
CA LEU A 285 6.04 11.03 -6.47
C LEU A 285 5.78 11.83 -5.19
N LEU A 286 5.04 12.94 -5.26
CA LEU A 286 4.68 13.74 -4.09
C LEU A 286 3.89 12.92 -3.05
N LEU A 287 2.89 12.15 -3.51
CA LEU A 287 2.18 11.22 -2.63
C LEU A 287 3.16 10.24 -1.98
N GLY A 288 4.05 9.63 -2.77
CA GLY A 288 5.07 8.70 -2.28
C GLY A 288 5.97 9.33 -1.20
N LEU A 289 6.42 10.57 -1.38
CA LEU A 289 7.22 11.27 -0.38
C LEU A 289 6.46 11.46 0.94
N PHE A 290 5.20 11.87 0.88
CA PHE A 290 4.37 12.02 2.08
C PHE A 290 4.10 10.67 2.75
N VAL A 291 3.74 9.64 1.98
CA VAL A 291 3.57 8.26 2.45
C VAL A 291 4.82 7.79 3.18
N GLY A 292 6.00 7.92 2.54
CA GLY A 292 7.28 7.51 3.13
C GLY A 292 7.50 8.21 4.47
N MET A 293 7.38 9.54 4.49
CA MET A 293 7.65 10.34 5.69
C MET A 293 6.80 9.90 6.90
N VAL A 294 5.54 9.50 6.68
CA VAL A 294 4.62 9.14 7.77
C VAL A 294 4.65 7.64 8.08
N MET A 295 4.84 6.78 7.07
CA MET A 295 4.78 5.32 7.17
C MET A 295 5.75 4.74 8.19
N GLY A 296 7.02 5.13 8.12
CA GLY A 296 8.03 4.62 9.04
C GLY A 296 7.77 5.05 10.49
N GLY A 297 7.25 6.27 10.68
CA GLY A 297 6.92 6.84 11.98
C GLY A 297 5.74 6.14 12.65
N SER A 298 4.61 6.02 11.96
CA SER A 298 3.40 5.44 12.54
C SER A 298 3.60 3.99 12.99
N GLN A 299 4.28 3.17 12.19
CA GLN A 299 4.55 1.76 12.50
C GLN A 299 5.48 1.60 13.71
N ALA A 300 6.56 2.37 13.76
CA ALA A 300 7.50 2.35 14.88
C ALA A 300 6.84 2.84 16.19
N LEU A 301 6.06 3.92 16.12
CA LEU A 301 5.37 4.50 17.27
C LEU A 301 4.26 3.62 17.80
N ALA A 302 3.48 2.98 16.93
CA ALA A 302 2.47 2.01 17.35
C ALA A 302 3.12 0.86 18.13
N ARG A 303 4.18 0.26 17.58
CA ARG A 303 4.89 -0.81 18.29
C ARG A 303 5.47 -0.33 19.63
N SER A 304 6.11 0.84 19.65
CA SER A 304 6.67 1.43 20.88
C SER A 304 5.60 1.76 21.93
N LEU A 305 4.41 2.21 21.52
CA LEU A 305 3.33 2.49 22.45
C LEU A 305 2.82 1.19 23.08
N PHE A 306 2.66 0.14 22.27
CA PHE A 306 2.28 -1.19 22.74
C PHE A 306 3.29 -1.76 23.75
N THR A 307 4.59 -1.61 23.48
CA THR A 307 5.64 -2.11 24.39
C THR A 307 5.55 -1.46 25.76
N LYS A 308 5.21 -0.16 25.84
CA LYS A 308 5.12 0.59 27.11
C LYS A 308 3.98 0.14 28.00
N ILE A 309 2.87 -0.30 27.42
CA ILE A 309 1.68 -0.73 28.17
C ILE A 309 1.63 -2.25 28.38
N SER A 310 2.62 -2.99 27.89
CA SER A 310 2.69 -4.44 28.03
C SER A 310 3.61 -4.84 29.19
N PRO A 311 3.23 -5.84 30.02
CA PRO A 311 4.07 -6.34 31.11
C PRO A 311 5.34 -7.03 30.57
N GLU A 312 6.47 -6.80 31.23
CA GLU A 312 7.77 -7.39 30.85
C GLU A 312 7.78 -8.90 31.03
N THR A 313 7.17 -9.38 32.12
CA THR A 313 7.14 -10.79 32.53
C THR A 313 6.33 -11.68 31.58
N ARG A 314 5.40 -11.11 30.81
CA ARG A 314 4.57 -11.82 29.83
C ARG A 314 4.73 -11.25 28.41
N SER A 315 5.84 -10.58 28.13
CA SER A 315 6.07 -9.91 26.85
C SER A 315 5.85 -10.83 25.64
N GLY A 316 6.33 -12.09 25.69
CA GLY A 316 6.12 -13.08 24.64
C GLY A 316 4.64 -13.34 24.31
N GLU A 317 3.78 -13.46 25.33
CA GLU A 317 2.33 -13.68 25.16
C GLU A 317 1.67 -12.45 24.47
N PHE A 318 1.95 -11.25 24.97
CA PHE A 318 1.39 -10.00 24.45
C PHE A 318 1.89 -9.67 23.04
N PHE A 319 3.17 -9.86 22.74
CA PHE A 319 3.70 -9.65 21.39
C PHE A 319 3.20 -10.69 20.39
N SER A 320 2.95 -11.93 20.84
CA SER A 320 2.30 -12.94 19.99
C SER A 320 0.89 -12.50 19.62
N PHE A 321 0.12 -11.97 20.58
CA PHE A 321 -1.22 -11.44 20.32
C PHE A 321 -1.20 -10.19 19.43
N PHE A 322 -0.29 -9.24 19.66
CA PHE A 322 -0.11 -8.08 18.80
C PHE A 322 0.24 -8.48 17.35
N GLY A 323 1.13 -9.47 17.17
CA GLY A 323 1.47 -10.03 15.87
C GLY A 323 0.27 -10.67 15.18
N PHE A 324 -0.52 -11.46 15.91
CA PHE A 324 -1.78 -12.03 15.41
C PHE A 324 -2.76 -10.93 14.98
N MET A 325 -3.00 -9.93 15.83
CA MET A 325 -3.88 -8.80 15.55
C MET A 325 -3.42 -8.01 14.32
N SER A 326 -2.12 -7.83 14.13
CA SER A 326 -1.54 -7.18 12.95
C SER A 326 -1.74 -7.95 11.65
N ARG A 327 -1.88 -9.29 11.71
CA ARG A 327 -2.17 -10.13 10.54
C ARG A 327 -3.66 -10.26 10.30
N ALA A 328 -4.45 -10.36 11.38
CA ALA A 328 -5.90 -10.37 11.31
C ALA A 328 -6.47 -9.05 10.78
N SER A 329 -5.78 -7.93 11.05
CA SER A 329 -6.23 -6.61 10.58
C SER A 329 -6.34 -6.55 9.06
N SER A 330 -5.39 -7.12 8.31
CA SER A 330 -5.30 -6.99 6.83
C SER A 330 -6.39 -7.71 6.03
N VAL A 331 -7.50 -8.10 6.65
CA VAL A 331 -8.63 -8.80 6.01
C VAL A 331 -9.79 -7.85 5.74
N PHE A 332 -10.07 -6.91 6.65
CA PHE A 332 -11.29 -6.10 6.60
C PHE A 332 -11.22 -5.02 5.53
N GLY A 333 -10.10 -4.33 5.41
CA GLY A 333 -9.92 -3.22 4.49
C GLY A 333 -9.97 -3.66 3.03
N PRO A 334 -9.27 -4.73 2.59
CA PRO A 334 -9.37 -5.20 1.21
C PRO A 334 -10.76 -5.70 0.88
N LEU A 335 -11.45 -6.37 1.82
CA LEU A 335 -12.82 -6.84 1.62
C LEU A 335 -13.78 -5.64 1.45
N LEU A 336 -13.65 -4.62 2.30
CA LEU A 336 -14.45 -3.41 2.18
C LEU A 336 -14.15 -2.69 0.85
N TYR A 337 -12.88 -2.59 0.48
CA TYR A 337 -12.47 -1.97 -0.78
C TYR A 337 -13.10 -2.66 -1.99
N VAL A 338 -13.02 -4.00 -2.06
CA VAL A 338 -13.62 -4.77 -3.16
C VAL A 338 -15.14 -4.60 -3.19
N PHE A 339 -15.80 -4.64 -2.03
CA PHE A 339 -17.24 -4.43 -1.94
C PHE A 339 -17.65 -3.04 -2.43
N VAL A 340 -16.98 -1.98 -1.97
CA VAL A 340 -17.30 -0.60 -2.35
C VAL A 340 -16.95 -0.34 -3.81
N THR A 341 -15.85 -0.88 -4.33
CA THR A 341 -15.48 -0.78 -5.75
C THR A 341 -16.50 -1.48 -6.65
N GLY A 342 -17.14 -2.57 -6.17
CA GLY A 342 -18.16 -3.29 -6.93
C GLY A 342 -19.54 -2.62 -6.98
N VAL A 343 -19.84 -1.73 -6.03
CA VAL A 343 -21.13 -1.02 -5.94
C VAL A 343 -21.02 0.44 -6.38
N LEU A 344 -19.90 1.08 -6.08
CA LEU A 344 -19.56 2.46 -6.40
C LEU A 344 -18.32 2.48 -7.31
N ASP A 345 -17.39 3.41 -7.06
CA ASP A 345 -16.14 3.58 -7.79
C ASP A 345 -14.91 3.35 -6.90
N THR A 346 -13.75 3.22 -7.53
CA THR A 346 -12.45 3.00 -6.87
C THR A 346 -12.07 4.11 -5.88
N ARG A 347 -12.40 5.38 -6.16
CA ARG A 347 -12.08 6.52 -5.29
C ARG A 347 -12.95 6.48 -4.03
N SER A 348 -14.23 6.16 -4.18
CA SER A 348 -15.18 5.92 -3.08
C SER A 348 -14.73 4.76 -2.19
N ALA A 349 -14.14 3.72 -2.77
CA ALA A 349 -13.54 2.63 -2.02
C ALA A 349 -12.35 3.10 -1.17
N ILE A 350 -11.45 3.93 -1.71
CA ILE A 350 -10.37 4.55 -0.93
C ILE A 350 -10.92 5.42 0.22
N LEU A 351 -12.01 6.17 -0.02
CA LEU A 351 -12.66 6.96 1.02
C LEU A 351 -13.22 6.09 2.15
N SER A 352 -13.77 4.91 1.84
CA SER A 352 -14.25 3.98 2.87
C SER A 352 -13.13 3.52 3.81
N ILE A 353 -11.92 3.33 3.28
CA ILE A 353 -10.75 2.97 4.09
C ILE A 353 -10.34 4.14 4.98
N LEU A 354 -10.46 5.38 4.50
CA LEU A 354 -10.22 6.58 5.31
C LEU A 354 -11.11 6.61 6.56
N VAL A 355 -12.38 6.22 6.42
CA VAL A 355 -13.33 6.15 7.55
C VAL A 355 -12.84 5.15 8.62
N ILE A 356 -12.31 4.00 8.22
CA ILE A 356 -11.72 3.02 9.14
C ILE A 356 -10.51 3.62 9.87
N ILE A 357 -9.60 4.30 9.15
CA ILE A 357 -8.42 4.94 9.75
C ILE A 357 -8.84 6.00 10.77
N ILE A 358 -9.83 6.83 10.44
CA ILE A 358 -10.38 7.85 11.34
C ILE A 358 -11.01 7.19 12.57
N ALA A 359 -11.82 6.14 12.38
CA ALA A 359 -12.43 5.39 13.47
C ALA A 359 -11.35 4.81 14.42
N GLY A 360 -10.31 4.17 13.90
CA GLY A 360 -9.19 3.67 14.70
C GLY A 360 -8.45 4.78 15.45
N THR A 361 -8.27 5.94 14.82
CA THR A 361 -7.66 7.13 15.42
C THR A 361 -8.53 7.69 16.56
N LEU A 362 -9.86 7.68 16.41
CA LEU A 362 -10.79 8.10 17.47
C LEU A 362 -10.79 7.12 18.65
N VAL A 363 -10.77 5.81 18.39
CA VAL A 363 -10.71 4.78 19.43
C VAL A 363 -9.43 4.89 20.25
N LEU A 364 -8.30 5.23 19.61
CA LEU A 364 -7.03 5.47 20.29
C LEU A 364 -7.15 6.53 21.41
N ARG A 365 -8.18 7.40 21.39
CA ARG A 365 -8.34 8.50 22.35
C ARG A 365 -8.61 7.95 23.74
N TRP A 366 -9.34 6.86 23.80
CA TRP A 366 -9.70 6.16 25.02
C TRP A 366 -8.57 5.32 25.63
N VAL A 367 -7.44 5.17 24.94
CA VAL A 367 -6.28 4.46 25.50
C VAL A 367 -5.60 5.34 26.56
N ASN A 368 -5.78 5.00 27.83
CA ASN A 368 -5.05 5.66 28.91
C ASN A 368 -3.69 4.98 29.11
N VAL A 369 -2.63 5.62 28.58
CA VAL A 369 -1.27 5.06 28.61
C VAL A 369 -0.74 4.93 30.04
N GLU A 370 -1.00 5.92 30.90
CA GLU A 370 -0.55 5.89 32.29
C GLU A 370 -1.22 4.77 33.08
N SER A 371 -2.53 4.56 32.87
CA SER A 371 -3.26 3.44 33.46
C SER A 371 -2.71 2.10 32.97
N GLY A 372 -2.47 1.98 31.66
CA GLY A 372 -1.88 0.77 31.06
C GLY A 372 -0.51 0.44 31.65
N ILE A 373 0.37 1.44 31.79
CA ILE A 373 1.69 1.27 32.43
C ILE A 373 1.54 0.80 33.89
N LYS A 374 0.64 1.41 34.66
CA LYS A 374 0.39 1.01 36.07
C LYS A 374 -0.08 -0.43 36.18
N THR A 375 -1.01 -0.86 35.31
CA THR A 375 -1.52 -2.23 35.28
C THR A 375 -0.43 -3.22 34.87
N ALA A 376 0.41 -2.87 33.89
CA ALA A 376 1.55 -3.70 33.48
C ALA A 376 2.54 -3.90 34.64
N ILE A 377 2.96 -2.80 35.31
CA ILE A 377 3.86 -2.85 36.46
C ILE A 377 3.25 -3.66 37.61
N ALA A 378 1.95 -3.50 37.89
CA ALA A 378 1.27 -4.24 38.94
C ALA A 378 1.27 -5.76 38.68
N GLU A 379 1.09 -6.18 37.43
CA GLU A 379 1.18 -7.60 37.06
C GLU A 379 2.63 -8.10 37.14
N ASP A 380 3.61 -7.31 36.68
CA ASP A 380 5.04 -7.69 36.79
C ASP A 380 5.46 -7.89 38.27
N ILE A 381 5.01 -7.01 39.17
CA ILE A 381 5.22 -7.17 40.61
C ILE A 381 4.52 -8.43 41.13
N ARG A 382 3.28 -8.71 40.69
CA ARG A 382 2.54 -9.90 41.11
C ARG A 382 3.26 -11.18 40.69
N VAL A 383 3.72 -11.26 39.44
CA VAL A 383 4.42 -12.44 38.92
C VAL A 383 5.74 -12.65 39.65
N ARG A 384 6.56 -11.60 39.80
CA ARG A 384 7.83 -11.68 40.53
C ARG A 384 7.66 -12.05 42.02
N LYS A 385 6.53 -11.67 42.65
CA LYS A 385 6.19 -12.07 44.03
C LYS A 385 5.72 -13.51 44.19
N LEU A 386 5.26 -14.16 43.11
CA LEU A 386 4.90 -15.58 43.14
C LEU A 386 6.14 -16.48 42.95
N GLU A 387 7.25 -15.89 42.51
CA GLU A 387 8.51 -16.58 42.18
C GLU A 387 9.57 -16.47 43.29
N ASN A 388 9.44 -15.49 44.20
CA ASN A 388 10.19 -15.36 45.46
C ASN A 388 9.38 -15.89 46.63
#